data_AF-A0A7S4CT14-F1
#
_entry.id   AF-A0A7S4CT14-F1
#
_cell.length_a   1.000
_cell.length_b   1.000
_cell.length_c   1.000
_cell.angle_alpha   90.00
_cell.angle_beta   90.00
_cell.angle_gamma   90.00
#
_symmetry.space_group_name_H-M   'P 1'
#
loop_
_entity.id
_entity.type
_entity.pdbx_description
1 polymer ?
#
loop_
_entity_poly.entity_id
_entity_poly.type
_entity_poly.pdbx_seq_one_letter_code
_entity_poly.pdbx_strand_id
1 'polypeptide(L)'
;NYHKAFLIYNPHEEVLKLKEIYTSESFLLLSLPDVPQDASKGGQVKLWEIMPHQTKSVIFLNFRAQHSGKYQGFVHIKTDRDSLIIHMEFLVSKSGVHRVLE
;
A
#
# COMPACT_ATOMS: atom_id res chain seq x y z
N ASN A 1 16.76 1.02 2.60
CA ASN A 1 15.63 1.02 1.64
C ASN A 1 14.38 0.56 2.36
N TYR A 2 13.33 1.40 2.38
CA TYR A 2 12.06 1.03 2.99
C TYR A 2 11.18 0.42 1.91
N HIS A 3 10.77 -0.84 2.13
CA HIS A 3 9.90 -1.62 1.25
C HIS A 3 8.91 -2.36 2.17
N LYS A 4 7.64 -1.94 2.17
CA LYS A 4 6.61 -2.57 3.03
C LYS A 4 5.32 -2.79 2.26
N ALA A 5 4.69 -3.93 2.52
CA ALA A 5 3.33 -4.22 2.07
C ALA A 5 2.33 -3.34 2.82
N PHE A 6 1.35 -2.82 2.09
CA PHE A 6 0.12 -2.29 2.65
C PHE A 6 -0.88 -3.42 2.78
N LEU A 7 -1.28 -3.67 4.02
CA LEU A 7 -2.28 -4.65 4.37
C LEU A 7 -3.61 -3.93 4.56
N ILE A 8 -4.66 -4.41 3.91
CA ILE A 8 -6.02 -3.90 4.09
C ILE A 8 -6.86 -5.04 4.64
N TYR A 9 -7.57 -4.75 5.74
CA TYR A 9 -8.59 -5.62 6.30
C TYR A 9 -9.96 -5.20 5.79
N ASN A 10 -10.77 -6.16 5.35
CA ASN A 10 -12.17 -5.92 5.02
C ASN A 10 -13.06 -6.16 6.25
N PRO A 11 -13.67 -5.13 6.86
CA PRO A 11 -14.55 -5.29 8.03
C PRO A 11 -15.99 -5.68 7.66
N HIS A 12 -16.32 -5.79 6.38
CA HIS A 12 -17.68 -6.01 5.90
C HIS A 12 -17.96 -7.49 5.59
N GLU A 13 -19.26 -7.84 5.57
CA GLU A 13 -19.79 -9.16 5.20
C GLU A 13 -19.77 -9.43 3.68
N GLU A 14 -19.44 -8.41 2.88
CA GLU A 14 -19.38 -8.47 1.42
C GLU A 14 -17.95 -8.24 0.92
N VAL A 15 -17.68 -8.68 -0.31
CA VAL A 15 -16.37 -8.47 -0.95
C VAL A 15 -16.09 -6.97 -1.09
N LEU A 16 -14.95 -6.52 -0.57
CA LEU A 16 -14.47 -5.15 -0.75
C LEU A 16 -13.62 -5.07 -2.02
N LYS A 17 -13.98 -4.17 -2.94
CA LYS A 17 -13.26 -3.99 -4.20
C LYS A 17 -12.44 -2.71 -4.16
N LEU A 18 -11.13 -2.86 -4.28
CA LEU A 18 -10.21 -1.75 -4.49
C LEU A 18 -10.36 -1.24 -5.92
N LYS A 19 -10.47 0.08 -6.06
CA LYS A 19 -10.53 0.76 -7.35
C LYS A 19 -9.18 1.35 -7.71
N GLU A 20 -8.57 2.07 -6.77
CA GLU A 20 -7.34 2.83 -7.01
C GLU A 20 -6.49 2.88 -5.75
N ILE A 21 -5.17 2.82 -5.94
CA ILE A 21 -4.18 3.18 -4.92
C ILE A 21 -3.15 4.07 -5.59
N TYR A 22 -2.96 5.28 -5.08
CA TYR A 22 -2.05 6.26 -5.67
C TYR A 22 -1.45 7.22 -4.65
N THR A 23 -0.38 7.89 -5.06
CA THR A 23 0.29 8.95 -4.32
C THR A 23 0.80 9.98 -5.31
N SER A 24 0.82 11.25 -4.91
CA SER A 24 1.47 12.34 -5.65
C SER A 24 2.97 12.43 -5.39
N GLU A 25 3.49 11.66 -4.42
CA GLU A 25 4.81 11.90 -3.87
C GLU A 25 5.90 11.22 -4.68
N SER A 26 6.84 12.02 -5.19
CA SER A 26 7.98 11.55 -6.00
C SER A 26 8.97 10.64 -5.24
N PHE A 27 8.96 10.71 -3.90
CA PHE A 27 9.78 9.88 -3.03
C PHE A 27 9.12 8.53 -2.66
N LEU A 28 7.87 8.32 -3.08
CA LEU A 28 7.13 7.08 -2.91
C LEU A 28 6.92 6.39 -4.25
N LEU A 29 7.24 5.09 -4.29
CA LEU A 29 6.97 4.24 -5.44
C LEU A 29 6.09 3.07 -5.02
N LEU A 30 4.94 2.96 -5.67
CA LEU A 30 3.99 1.87 -5.47
C LEU A 30 4.29 0.74 -6.47
N SER A 31 4.36 -0.50 -5.99
CA SER A 31 4.56 -1.69 -6.82
C SER A 31 3.53 -2.77 -6.46
N LEU A 32 2.99 -3.46 -7.45
CA LEU A 32 2.04 -4.54 -7.22
C LEU A 32 2.70 -5.71 -6.46
N PRO A 33 1.95 -6.45 -5.63
CA PRO A 33 2.50 -7.63 -4.99
C PRO A 33 2.68 -8.77 -5.99
N ASP A 34 3.74 -9.56 -5.79
CA ASP A 34 3.96 -10.77 -6.58
C ASP A 34 2.76 -11.70 -6.42
N VAL A 35 2.06 -11.98 -7.52
CA VAL A 35 0.90 -12.86 -7.52
C VAL A 35 1.41 -14.31 -7.47
N PRO A 36 1.01 -15.13 -6.48
CA PRO A 36 1.34 -16.54 -6.48
C PRO A 36 0.80 -17.23 -7.75
N GLN A 37 1.66 -18.00 -8.40
CA GLN A 37 1.45 -18.64 -9.71
C GLN A 37 0.22 -19.58 -9.77
N ASP A 38 -0.34 -19.99 -8.63
CA ASP A 38 -1.52 -20.85 -8.55
C ASP A 38 -2.84 -20.17 -8.93
N ALA A 39 -2.88 -18.83 -9.01
CA ALA A 39 -4.03 -18.10 -9.54
C ALA A 39 -4.13 -18.14 -11.08
N SER A 40 -3.21 -18.85 -11.75
CA SER A 40 -3.16 -19.00 -13.22
C SER A 40 -4.02 -20.14 -13.76
N LYS A 41 -4.67 -20.95 -12.90
CA LYS A 41 -5.59 -22.01 -13.33
C LYS A 41 -7.05 -21.51 -13.33
N GLY A 42 -7.40 -20.74 -14.35
CA GLY A 42 -8.79 -20.56 -14.81
C GLY A 42 -9.69 -19.59 -14.02
N GLY A 43 -9.20 -18.92 -12.97
CA GLY A 43 -9.93 -17.86 -12.27
C GLY A 43 -9.15 -16.56 -12.35
N GLN A 44 -9.76 -15.48 -12.87
CA GLN A 44 -9.12 -14.15 -12.90
C GLN A 44 -8.48 -13.86 -11.54
N VAL A 45 -7.19 -13.50 -11.54
CA VAL A 45 -6.49 -13.05 -10.34
C VAL A 45 -7.24 -11.83 -9.80
N LYS A 46 -8.04 -12.03 -8.75
CA LYS A 46 -8.80 -10.98 -8.07
C LYS A 46 -7.89 -10.12 -7.21
N LEU A 47 -6.82 -9.55 -7.80
CA LEU A 47 -5.79 -8.77 -7.09
C LEU A 47 -6.43 -7.67 -6.23
N TRP A 48 -7.49 -7.07 -6.75
CA TRP A 48 -8.21 -5.93 -6.18
C TRP A 48 -9.44 -6.30 -5.34
N GLU A 49 -9.70 -7.58 -5.08
CA GLU A 49 -10.80 -7.99 -4.19
C GLU A 49 -10.26 -8.53 -2.86
N ILE A 50 -10.93 -8.15 -1.77
CA ILE A 50 -10.66 -8.62 -0.42
C ILE A 50 -11.96 -9.25 0.10
N MET A 51 -11.91 -10.54 0.42
CA MET A 51 -13.09 -11.27 0.92
C MET A 51 -13.53 -10.74 2.30
N PRO A 52 -14.78 -11.00 2.70
CA PRO A 52 -15.28 -10.64 4.03
C PRO A 52 -14.35 -11.08 5.14
N HIS A 53 -14.06 -10.17 6.08
CA HIS A 53 -13.21 -10.42 7.25
C HIS A 53 -11.81 -10.96 6.95
N GLN A 54 -11.28 -10.71 5.75
CA GLN A 54 -9.90 -11.06 5.38
C GLN A 54 -8.98 -9.85 5.34
N THR A 55 -7.70 -10.11 5.63
CA THR A 55 -6.61 -9.17 5.42
C THR A 55 -5.81 -9.58 4.20
N LYS A 56 -5.49 -8.63 3.33
CA LYS A 56 -4.72 -8.88 2.11
C LYS A 56 -3.63 -7.84 1.90
N SER A 57 -2.48 -8.29 1.40
CA SER A 57 -1.46 -7.40 0.83
C SER A 57 -1.90 -6.94 -0.55
N VAL A 58 -2.01 -5.63 -0.74
CA VAL A 58 -2.62 -5.05 -1.95
C VAL A 58 -1.61 -4.27 -2.79
N ILE A 59 -0.56 -3.74 -2.15
CA ILE A 59 0.51 -2.99 -2.81
C ILE A 59 1.74 -2.97 -1.91
N PHE A 60 2.92 -2.86 -2.53
CA PHE A 60 4.15 -2.56 -1.84
C PHE A 60 4.47 -1.07 -1.99
N LEU A 61 4.84 -0.46 -0.88
CA LEU A 61 5.33 0.91 -0.83
C LEU A 61 6.86 0.89 -0.70
N ASN A 62 7.51 1.52 -1.67
CA ASN A 62 8.93 1.75 -1.71
C ASN A 62 9.19 3.22 -1.41
N PHE A 63 10.11 3.52 -0.49
CA PHE A 63 10.53 4.88 -0.20
C PHE A 63 11.99 5.09 -0.62
N ARG A 64 12.23 6.17 -1.36
CA ARG A 64 13.55 6.58 -1.85
C ARG A 64 13.79 8.05 -1.55
N ALA A 65 14.83 8.32 -0.77
CA ALA A 65 15.31 9.67 -0.51
C ALA A 65 16.66 9.92 -1.16
N GLN A 66 16.86 11.15 -1.66
CA GLN A 66 18.16 11.61 -2.16
C GLN A 66 18.97 12.33 -1.09
N HIS A 67 18.30 12.96 -0.12
CA HIS A 67 18.93 13.76 0.92
C HIS A 67 18.39 13.37 2.30
N SER A 68 19.17 13.67 3.35
CA SER A 68 18.68 13.59 4.72
C SER A 68 17.62 14.66 4.96
N GLY A 69 16.59 14.35 5.72
CA GLY A 69 15.50 15.26 6.01
C GLY A 69 14.22 14.55 6.41
N LYS A 70 13.20 15.36 6.69
CA LYS A 70 11.84 14.90 6.95
C LYS A 70 11.06 14.85 5.64
N TYR A 71 10.41 13.74 5.38
CA TYR A 71 9.52 13.53 4.23
C TYR A 71 8.13 13.21 4.74
N GLN A 72 7.13 13.94 4.26
CA GLN A 72 5.72 13.75 4.59
C GLN A 72 4.92 13.67 3.31
N GLY A 73 3.94 12.77 3.28
CA GLY A 73 3.12 12.54 2.10
C GLY A 73 1.88 11.73 2.41
N PHE A 74 1.07 11.53 1.39
CA PHE A 74 -0.18 10.80 1.51
C PHE A 74 -0.25 9.66 0.51
N VAL A 75 -0.85 8.56 0.93
CA VAL A 75 -1.30 7.49 0.04
C VAL A 75 -2.82 7.46 0.08
N HIS A 76 -3.43 7.56 -1.10
CA HIS A 76 -4.87 7.51 -1.29
C HIS A 76 -5.27 6.10 -1.72
N ILE A 77 -6.32 5.57 -1.10
CA ILE A 77 -6.90 4.27 -1.43
C ILE A 77 -8.39 4.48 -1.64
N LYS A 78 -8.90 4.12 -2.82
CA LYS A 78 -10.33 4.15 -3.13
C LYS A 78 -10.87 2.74 -3.23
N THR A 79 -12.00 2.49 -2.59
CA THR A 79 -12.76 1.24 -2.71
C THR A 79 -14.11 1.48 -3.36
N ASP A 80 -14.90 0.43 -3.51
CA ASP A 80 -16.31 0.52 -3.87
C ASP A 80 -17.22 1.03 -2.76
N ARG A 81 -16.71 1.17 -1.53
CA ARG A 81 -17.46 1.69 -0.38
C ARG A 81 -16.97 3.05 0.12
N ASP A 82 -15.66 3.24 0.21
CA ASP A 82 -15.04 4.36 0.91
C ASP A 82 -13.74 4.82 0.25
N SER A 83 -13.23 5.96 0.72
CA SER A 83 -11.90 6.48 0.39
C SER A 83 -11.08 6.66 1.66
N LEU A 84 -9.87 6.07 1.68
CA LEU A 84 -8.93 6.16 2.79
C LEU A 84 -7.73 7.02 2.38
N ILE A 85 -7.23 7.81 3.32
CA ILE A 85 -6.01 8.60 3.17
C ILE A 85 -5.07 8.21 4.30
N ILE A 86 -3.89 7.71 3.93
CA ILE A 86 -2.86 7.31 4.87
C ILE A 86 -1.78 8.39 4.88
N HIS A 87 -1.64 9.09 6.01
CA HIS A 87 -0.52 10.00 6.23
C HIS A 87 0.77 9.23 6.50
N MET A 88 1.85 9.65 5.87
CA MET A 88 3.14 8.98 5.92
C MET A 88 4.23 9.94 6.30
N GLU A 89 5.07 9.54 7.26
CA GLU A 89 6.21 10.32 7.71
C GLU A 89 7.49 9.46 7.74
N PHE A 90 8.54 9.97 7.10
CA PHE A 90 9.87 9.37 7.08
C PHE A 90 10.90 10.38 7.54
N LEU A 91 11.76 9.97 8.47
CA LEU A 91 12.92 10.73 8.89
C LEU A 91 14.19 10.04 8.35
N VAL A 92 14.88 10.72 7.44
CA VAL A 92 16.11 10.23 6.84
C VAL A 92 17.29 10.92 7.51
N SER A 93 18.10 10.14 8.21
CA SER A 93 19.35 10.57 8.82
C SER A 93 20.53 10.14 7.95
N LYS A 94 21.72 10.76 8.13
CA LYS A 94 22.95 10.32 7.46
C LYS A 94 23.33 8.86 7.79
N SER A 95 22.77 8.31 8.87
CA SER A 95 22.96 6.92 9.32
C SER A 95 21.88 5.94 8.84
N GLY A 96 20.80 6.38 8.18
CA GLY A 96 19.72 5.50 7.72
C GLY A 96 18.31 6.11 7.76
N VAL A 97 17.31 5.31 7.36
CA VAL A 97 15.88 5.69 7.29
C VAL A 97 15.14 5.20 8.53
N HIS A 98 14.48 6.10 9.26
CA HIS A 98 13.59 5.78 10.38
C HIS A 98 12.16 6.21 10.01
N ARG A 99 11.19 5.29 10.13
CA ARG A 99 9.76 5.65 10.03
C ARG A 99 9.31 6.13 11.40
N VAL A 100 8.64 7.28 11.47
CA VAL A 100 7.96 7.75 12.68
C VAL A 100 6.49 7.35 12.56
N LEU A 101 6.01 6.60 13.55
CA LEU A 101 4.59 6.30 13.74
C LEU A 101 4.14 7.18 14.90
N GLU A 102 3.23 8.11 14.63
CA GLU A 102 2.40 8.72 15.68
C GLU A 102 1.09 7.94 15.79
#